data_AF-A0A3C0A1C2-F1
#
_entry.id   AF-A0A3C0A1C2-F1
#
_cell.length_a   1.000
_cell.length_b   1.000
_cell.length_c   1.000
_cell.angle_alpha   90.00
_cell.angle_beta   90.00
_cell.angle_gamma   90.00
#
_symmetry.space_group_name_H-M   'P 1'
#
loop_
_entity.id
_entity.type
_entity.pdbx_description
1 polymer ?
#
loop_
_entity_poly.entity_id
_entity_poly.type
_entity_poly.pdbx_seq_one_letter_code
_entity_poly.pdbx_strand_id
1 'polypeptide(L)' 'MTTAQILSILLSLLMSGGMLIPDNIPNNISAAKLDIKSRELAEIAVPPGLALLTACFIAFLVAY' A
#
# COMPACT_ATOMS: atom_id res chain seq x y z
N MET A 1 1.01 -13.58 -19.30
CA MET A 1 1.68 -12.87 -18.20
C MET A 1 2.91 -13.66 -17.81
N THR A 2 4.06 -13.00 -17.67
CA THR A 2 5.31 -13.65 -17.24
C THR A 2 5.37 -13.74 -15.72
N THR A 3 6.14 -14.67 -15.18
CA THR A 3 6.34 -14.83 -13.72
C THR A 3 6.80 -13.51 -13.07
N ALA A 4 7.64 -12.73 -13.76
CA ALA A 4 8.10 -11.41 -13.31
C ALA A 4 6.94 -10.39 -13.20
N GLN A 5 5.98 -10.42 -14.11
CA GLN A 5 4.79 -9.56 -14.04
C GLN A 5 3.89 -9.94 -12.86
N ILE A 6 3.74 -11.24 -12.58
CA ILE A 6 2.94 -11.72 -11.44
C ILE A 6 3.61 -11.34 -10.12
N LEU A 7 4.93 -11.49 -10.01
CA LEU A 7 5.70 -11.10 -8.82
C LEU A 7 5.69 -9.60 -8.58
N SER A 8 5.83 -8.78 -9.62
CA SER A 8 5.77 -7.31 -9.49
C SER A 8 4.39 -6.82 -9.05
N ILE A 9 3.30 -7.42 -9.57
CA ILE A 9 1.93 -7.13 -9.13
C ILE A 9 1.73 -7.55 -7.67
N LEU A 10 2.17 -8.75 -7.28
CA LEU A 10 2.08 -9.24 -5.89
C LEU A 10 2.87 -8.39 -4.90
N LEU A 11 4.09 -7.99 -5.26
CA LEU A 11 4.92 -7.13 -4.43
C LEU A 11 4.31 -5.73 -4.27
N SER A 12 3.76 -5.18 -5.35
CA SER A 12 3.04 -3.90 -5.31
C SER A 12 1.78 -4.00 -4.43
N LEU A 13 1.02 -5.08 -4.53
CA LEU A 13 -0.16 -5.33 -3.71
C LEU A 13 0.20 -5.46 -2.22
N LEU A 14 1.30 -6.17 -1.91
CA LEU A 14 1.81 -6.35 -0.56
C LEU A 14 2.27 -5.03 0.06
N MET A 15 2.92 -4.17 -0.74
CA MET A 15 3.35 -2.83 -0.33
C MET A 15 2.17 -1.86 -0.20
N SER A 16 1.12 -2.00 -1.03
CA SER A 16 -0.12 -1.21 -0.98
C SER A 16 -0.98 -1.52 0.26
N GLY A 17 -0.77 -2.66 0.92
CA GLY A 17 -1.61 -3.17 2.00
C GLY A 17 -1.69 -2.26 3.23
N GLY A 18 -0.87 -1.20 3.33
CA GLY A 18 -0.84 -0.25 4.44
C GLY A 18 -1.81 0.93 4.36
N MET A 19 -2.49 1.16 3.24
CA MET A 19 -3.04 2.49 2.91
C MET A 19 -4.47 2.74 3.39
N LEU A 20 -5.33 1.73 3.45
CA LEU A 20 -6.72 1.89 3.91
C LEU A 20 -6.98 1.07 5.17
N ILE A 21 -7.98 1.48 5.96
CA ILE A 21 -8.41 0.76 7.17
C ILE A 21 -8.77 -0.71 6.90
N PRO A 22 -9.59 -1.06 5.89
CA PRO A 22 -9.96 -2.44 5.65
C PRO A 22 -8.84 -3.31 5.06
N ASP A 23 -7.73 -2.73 4.60
CA ASP A 23 -6.68 -3.46 3.88
C ASP A 23 -5.80 -4.33 4.79
N ASN A 24 -5.69 -4.05 6.11
CA ASN A 24 -4.89 -4.88 7.01
C ASN A 24 -5.36 -4.88 8.47
N ILE A 25 -5.04 -5.97 9.19
CA ILE A 25 -5.38 -6.18 10.61
C ILE A 25 -4.82 -5.06 11.52
N PRO A 26 -3.55 -4.63 11.40
CA PRO A 26 -3.01 -3.50 12.18
C PRO A 26 -3.81 -2.19 12.04
N ASN A 27 -4.21 -1.80 10.83
CA ASN A 27 -4.96 -0.57 10.54
C ASN A 27 -6.35 -0.65 11.14
N ASN A 28 -6.99 -1.82 11.10
CA ASN A 28 -8.29 -2.04 11.75
C ASN A 28 -8.18 -1.92 13.29
N ILE A 29 -7.12 -2.48 13.90
CA ILE A 29 -6.89 -2.36 15.35
C ILE A 29 -6.57 -0.91 15.74
N SER A 30 -5.74 -0.22 14.97
CA SER A 30 -5.39 1.18 15.20
C SER A 30 -6.60 2.10 15.05
N ALA A 31 -7.42 1.90 14.00
CA ALA A 31 -8.66 2.63 13.80
C ALA A 31 -9.65 2.45 14.96
N ALA A 32 -9.82 1.21 15.45
CA ALA A 32 -10.69 0.92 16.59
C ALA A 32 -10.17 1.50 17.92
N LYS A 33 -8.85 1.60 18.11
CA LYS A 33 -8.25 2.15 19.33
C LYS A 33 -8.17 3.67 19.35
N LEU A 34 -8.00 4.30 18.19
CA LEU A 34 -7.77 5.73 18.04
C LEU A 34 -9.02 6.47 17.51
N ASP A 35 -10.14 5.75 17.30
CA ASP A 35 -11.41 6.24 16.76
C ASP A 35 -11.27 7.01 15.43
N ILE A 36 -10.37 6.54 14.57
CA ILE A 36 -10.03 7.22 13.30
C ILE A 36 -10.99 6.79 12.21
N LYS A 37 -11.53 7.74 11.45
CA LYS A 37 -12.35 7.43 10.27
C LYS A 37 -11.48 6.96 9.10
N SER A 38 -12.03 6.05 8.29
CA SER A 38 -11.37 5.55 7.06
C SER A 38 -10.85 6.64 6.15
N ARG A 39 -11.60 7.75 6.06
CA ARG A 39 -11.20 8.90 5.27
C ARG A 39 -10.00 9.65 5.85
N GLU A 40 -9.93 9.84 7.16
CA GLU A 40 -8.79 10.51 7.81
C GLU A 40 -7.52 9.70 7.65
N LEU A 41 -7.59 8.37 7.84
CA LEU A 41 -6.43 7.52 7.61
C LEU A 41 -6.05 7.53 6.13
N ALA A 42 -7.02 7.44 5.22
CA ALA A 42 -6.74 7.47 3.78
C ALA A 42 -6.07 8.78 3.36
N GLU A 43 -6.52 9.94 3.85
CA GLU A 43 -5.90 11.23 3.53
C GLU A 43 -4.44 11.32 3.99
N ILE A 44 -4.06 10.62 5.06
CA ILE A 44 -2.68 10.61 5.59
C ILE A 44 -1.83 9.49 4.98
N ALA A 45 -2.39 8.28 4.84
CA ALA A 45 -1.66 7.07 4.45
C ALA A 45 -1.62 6.85 2.92
N VAL A 46 -2.60 7.38 2.17
CA VAL A 46 -2.63 7.25 0.70
C VAL A 46 -1.51 8.04 0.01
N PRO A 47 -1.25 9.32 0.34
CA PRO A 47 -0.17 10.06 -0.33
C PRO A 47 1.24 9.40 -0.17
N PRO A 48 1.70 9.02 1.04
CA PRO A 48 3.00 8.38 1.19
C PRO A 48 3.00 6.94 0.63
N GLY A 49 1.90 6.20 0.76
CA GLY A 49 1.78 4.86 0.18
C GLY A 49 1.87 4.88 -1.35
N LEU A 50 1.18 5.82 -1.99
CA LEU A 50 1.24 5.98 -3.45
C LEU A 50 2.62 6.45 -3.92
N ALA A 51 3.27 7.34 -3.16
CA ALA A 51 4.64 7.76 -3.46
C ALA A 51 5.62 6.59 -3.40
N LEU A 52 5.53 5.74 -2.36
CA LEU A 52 6.39 4.56 -2.21
C LEU A 52 6.11 3.53 -3.31
N LEU A 53 4.83 3.28 -3.63
CA LEU A 53 4.42 2.36 -4.70
C LEU A 53 4.98 2.81 -6.05
N THR A 54 4.87 4.12 -6.35
CA THR A 54 5.41 4.73 -7.57
C THR A 54 6.93 4.62 -7.63
N ALA A 55 7.61 4.90 -6.51
CA ALA A 55 9.07 4.78 -6.43
C ALA A 55 9.54 3.33 -6.62
N CYS A 56 8.88 2.35 -6.00
CA CYS A 56 9.16 0.93 -6.19
C CYS A 56 8.93 0.49 -7.64
N PHE A 57 7.85 0.96 -8.27
CA PHE A 57 7.57 0.64 -9.67
C PHE A 57 8.65 1.19 -10.61
N ILE A 58 9.06 2.45 -10.41
CA ILE A 58 10.17 3.06 -11.17
C ILE A 58 11.47 2.31 -10.93
N ALA A 59 11.79 1.97 -9.68
CA ALA A 59 13.00 1.21 -9.35
C ALA A 59 13.00 -0.16 -10.04
N PHE A 60 11.87 -0.86 -10.06
CA PHE A 60 11.73 -2.13 -10.74
C PHE A 60 11.88 -1.99 -12.25
N LEU A 61 11.27 -0.97 -12.86
CA LEU A 61 11.36 -0.67 -14.30
C LEU A 61 12.79 -0.33 -14.75
N VAL A 62 13.59 0.29 -13.88
CA VAL A 62 14.98 0.65 -14.20
C VAL A 62 15.93 -0.52 -13.97
N ALA A 63 15.66 -1.36 -12.96
CA ALA A 63 16.54 -2.47 -12.57
C ALA A 63 16.38 -3.74 -13.44
N TYR A 64 15.26 -3.88 -14.15
CA TYR A 64 14.91 -5.06 -14.95
C TYR A 64 14.32 -4.65 -16.31
#